data_AF-A0A1D2UHI2-F1
#
_entry.id   AF-A0A1D2UHI2-F1
#
_cell.length_a   1.000
_cell.length_b   1.000
_cell.length_c   1.000
_cell.angle_alpha   90.00
_cell.angle_beta   90.00
_cell.angle_gamma   90.00
#
_symmetry.space_group_name_H-M   'P 1'
#
loop_
_entity.id
_entity.type
_entity.pdbx_description
1 polymer ?
#
loop_
_entity_poly.entity_id
_entity_poly.type
_entity_poly.pdbx_seq_one_letter_code
_entity_poly.pdbx_strand_id
1 'polypeptide(L)'
;MALTALNDQIGLSDRDIELLSPSLLGCNTSAEMLVGVGSLEGEEFIRQTEHLAENWSKHTPRLKRKIYASDDHFSIRTGFVDPDSPLCNEVIDLMSRN
;
A
#
# COMPACT_ATOMS: atom_id res chain seq x y z
N MET A 1 -12.37 -17.18 7.13
CA MET A 1 -11.31 -17.05 8.16
C MET A 1 -11.04 -15.57 8.31
N ALA A 2 -11.46 -14.94 9.42
CA ALA A 2 -11.22 -13.52 9.64
C ALA A 2 -9.74 -13.31 10.00
N LEU A 3 -9.02 -12.54 9.18
CA LEU A 3 -7.56 -12.40 9.24
C LEU A 3 -7.07 -11.37 10.27
N THR A 4 -7.98 -10.65 10.94
CA THR A 4 -7.67 -9.84 12.12
C THR A 4 -8.86 -9.83 13.08
N ALA A 5 -8.62 -9.70 14.39
CA ALA A 5 -9.68 -9.56 15.41
C ALA A 5 -10.56 -8.30 15.21
N LEU A 6 -10.14 -7.39 14.33
CA LEU A 6 -10.85 -6.17 14.02
C LEU A 6 -12.14 -6.46 13.25
N ASN A 7 -12.13 -7.39 12.28
CA ASN A 7 -13.28 -7.66 11.40
C ASN A 7 -14.58 -7.95 12.17
N ASP A 8 -14.49 -8.72 13.25
CA ASP A 8 -15.62 -9.04 14.12
C ASP A 8 -16.06 -7.83 14.96
N GLN A 9 -15.11 -6.97 15.37
CA GLN A 9 -15.40 -5.74 16.11
C GLN A 9 -16.05 -4.65 15.23
N ILE A 10 -15.70 -4.60 13.95
CA ILE A 10 -16.26 -3.63 12.99
C ILE A 10 -17.50 -4.15 12.27
N GLY A 11 -17.90 -5.41 12.51
CA GLY A 11 -19.17 -5.98 12.04
C GLY A 11 -19.24 -6.20 10.53
N LEU A 12 -18.11 -6.54 9.88
CA LEU A 12 -18.11 -6.82 8.43
C LEU A 12 -18.79 -8.16 8.14
N SER A 13 -19.77 -8.14 7.24
CA SER A 13 -20.31 -9.35 6.64
C SER A 13 -19.40 -9.88 5.52
N ASP A 14 -19.61 -11.14 5.10
CA ASP A 14 -18.88 -11.70 3.94
C ASP A 14 -19.05 -10.84 2.68
N ARG A 15 -20.25 -10.29 2.49
CA ARG A 15 -20.54 -9.35 1.39
C ARG A 15 -19.70 -8.07 1.51
N ASP A 16 -19.51 -7.55 2.71
CA ASP A 16 -18.71 -6.34 2.92
C ASP A 16 -17.23 -6.63 2.65
N ILE A 17 -16.74 -7.82 3.04
CA ILE A 17 -15.36 -8.24 2.73
C ILE A 17 -15.13 -8.23 1.22
N GLU A 18 -16.04 -8.81 0.44
CA GLU A 18 -15.93 -8.84 -1.02
C GLU A 18 -15.95 -7.44 -1.64
N LEU A 19 -16.82 -6.55 -1.14
CA LEU A 19 -17.01 -5.22 -1.70
C LEU A 19 -15.94 -4.19 -1.27
N LEU A 20 -15.35 -4.37 -0.08
CA LEU A 20 -14.49 -3.35 0.53
C LEU A 20 -13.01 -3.73 0.52
N SER A 21 -12.64 -4.97 0.23
CA SER A 21 -11.24 -5.42 0.26
C SER A 21 -10.51 -5.03 -1.02
N PRO A 22 -9.61 -4.01 -1.02
CA PRO A 22 -8.95 -3.56 -2.25
C PRO A 22 -8.11 -4.67 -2.91
N SER A 23 -7.61 -5.61 -2.11
CA SER A 23 -6.87 -6.79 -2.58
C SER A 23 -7.71 -7.76 -3.43
N LEU A 24 -9.04 -7.74 -3.30
CA LEU A 24 -9.97 -8.52 -4.13
C LEU A 24 -10.43 -7.74 -5.38
N LEU A 25 -10.17 -6.43 -5.43
CA LEU A 25 -10.63 -5.55 -6.48
C LEU A 25 -9.49 -5.24 -7.47
N GLY A 26 -9.83 -5.10 -8.75
CA GLY A 26 -8.89 -4.61 -9.75
C GLY A 26 -8.71 -3.10 -9.65
N CYS A 27 -7.47 -2.62 -9.85
CA CYS A 27 -7.20 -1.19 -9.98
C CYS A 27 -7.26 -0.79 -11.46
N ASN A 28 -8.39 -0.20 -11.86
CA ASN A 28 -8.64 0.25 -13.23
C ASN A 28 -8.29 1.74 -13.40
N THR A 29 -7.02 2.08 -13.22
CA THR A 29 -6.52 3.44 -13.46
C THR A 29 -5.37 3.42 -14.45
N SER A 30 -5.26 4.48 -15.23
CA SER A 30 -4.03 4.73 -15.98
C SER A 30 -2.98 5.42 -15.10
N ALA A 31 -3.35 6.03 -13.97
CA ALA A 31 -2.44 6.83 -13.15
C ALA A 31 -1.20 6.06 -12.69
N GLU A 32 -0.10 6.79 -12.51
CA GLU A 32 1.07 6.25 -11.80
C GLU A 32 0.71 6.00 -10.34
N MET A 33 1.23 4.90 -9.80
CA MET A 33 0.90 4.48 -8.44
C MET A 33 2.15 4.03 -7.70
N LEU A 34 2.26 4.47 -6.45
CA LEU A 34 3.29 4.03 -5.52
C LEU A 34 2.60 3.32 -4.35
N VAL A 35 2.96 2.06 -4.11
CA VAL A 35 2.54 1.29 -2.94
C VAL A 35 3.76 1.06 -2.06
N GLY A 36 3.72 1.60 -0.84
CA GLY A 36 4.85 1.67 0.07
C GLY A 36 4.56 1.06 1.44
N VAL A 37 5.56 0.41 2.03
CA VAL A 37 5.53 -0.12 3.41
C VAL A 37 6.90 0.03 4.06
N GLY A 38 6.96 0.28 5.36
CA GLY A 38 8.20 0.30 6.13
C GLY A 38 8.75 -1.11 6.39
N SER A 39 10.08 -1.28 6.41
CA SER A 39 10.71 -2.58 6.64
C SER A 39 10.58 -3.09 8.09
N LEU A 40 10.24 -2.20 9.02
CA LEU A 40 10.02 -2.52 10.44
C LEU A 40 8.53 -2.67 10.77
N GLU A 41 7.64 -2.59 9.78
CA GLU A 41 6.22 -2.90 9.96
C GLU A 41 6.00 -4.40 10.21
N GLY A 42 4.85 -4.74 10.80
CA GLY A 42 4.50 -6.14 11.05
C GLY A 42 4.41 -6.95 9.76
N GLU A 43 4.72 -8.25 9.84
CA GLU A 43 4.76 -9.16 8.68
C GLU A 43 3.47 -9.12 7.85
N GLU A 44 2.32 -8.96 8.49
CA GLU A 44 1.03 -8.86 7.78
C GLU A 44 0.87 -7.56 6.98
N PHE A 45 1.45 -6.44 7.40
CA PHE A 45 1.43 -5.21 6.60
C PHE A 45 2.28 -5.37 5.34
N ILE A 46 3.44 -6.01 5.46
CA ILE A 46 4.32 -6.32 4.33
C ILE A 46 3.59 -7.27 3.38
N ARG A 47 3.05 -8.39 3.89
CA ARG A 47 2.33 -9.39 3.09
C ARG A 47 1.11 -8.80 2.39
N GLN A 48 0.32 -7.96 3.06
CA GLN A 48 -0.85 -7.31 2.45
C GLN A 48 -0.44 -6.30 1.38
N THR A 49 0.63 -5.54 1.62
CA THR A 49 1.19 -4.60 0.64
C THR A 49 1.68 -5.32 -0.62
N GLU A 50 2.39 -6.44 -0.45
CA GLU A 50 2.83 -7.28 -1.55
C GLU A 50 1.64 -7.84 -2.33
N HIS A 51 0.66 -8.40 -1.63
CA HIS A 51 -0.54 -8.97 -2.26
C HIS A 51 -1.34 -7.93 -3.04
N LEU A 52 -1.50 -6.72 -2.50
CA LEU A 52 -2.17 -5.61 -3.17
C LEU A 52 -1.42 -5.20 -4.44
N ALA A 53 -0.09 -5.01 -4.35
CA ALA A 53 0.75 -4.63 -5.49
C ALA A 53 0.74 -5.70 -6.59
N GLU A 54 0.77 -6.99 -6.22
CA GLU A 54 0.69 -8.10 -7.18
C GLU A 54 -0.67 -8.15 -7.90
N ASN A 55 -1.77 -7.93 -7.18
CA ASN A 55 -3.08 -7.95 -7.80
C ASN A 55 -3.28 -6.74 -8.74
N TRP A 56 -2.84 -5.56 -8.30
CA TRP A 56 -3.06 -4.31 -9.02
C TRP A 56 -2.10 -4.11 -10.20
N SER A 57 -0.85 -4.60 -10.11
CA SER A 57 0.12 -4.51 -11.22
C SER A 57 -0.35 -5.19 -12.51
N LYS A 58 -1.28 -6.16 -12.42
CA LYS A 58 -1.92 -6.80 -13.59
C LYS A 58 -2.74 -5.82 -14.44
N HIS A 59 -3.26 -4.76 -13.83
CA HIS A 59 -4.17 -3.78 -14.45
C HIS A 59 -3.57 -2.37 -14.49
N THR A 60 -2.59 -2.09 -13.63
CA THR A 60 -1.88 -0.81 -13.52
C THR A 60 -0.39 -1.03 -13.78
N PRO A 61 0.07 -1.01 -15.04
CA PRO A 61 1.47 -1.29 -15.39
C PRO A 61 2.46 -0.25 -14.84
N ARG A 62 1.97 0.90 -14.38
CA ARG A 62 2.75 1.99 -13.76
C ARG A 62 2.75 1.95 -12.23
N LEU A 63 2.44 0.80 -11.65
CA LEU A 63 2.53 0.58 -10.21
C LEU A 63 3.98 0.28 -9.82
N LYS A 64 4.53 1.09 -8.92
CA LYS A 64 5.80 0.87 -8.24
C LYS A 64 5.54 0.39 -6.82
N ARG A 65 6.19 -0.71 -6.44
CA ARG A 65 6.20 -1.22 -5.06
C ARG A 65 7.51 -0.81 -4.38
N LYS A 66 7.45 -0.36 -3.12
CA LYS A 66 8.63 0.03 -2.35
C LYS A 66 8.54 -0.44 -0.89
N ILE A 67 9.66 -0.99 -0.39
CA ILE A 67 9.87 -1.20 1.04
C ILE A 67 10.89 -0.15 1.50
N TYR A 68 10.52 0.66 2.49
CA TYR A 68 11.35 1.73 3.04
C TYR A 68 12.21 1.18 4.18
N ALA A 69 13.53 1.25 4.02
CA ALA A 69 14.45 0.69 4.99
C ALA A 69 14.41 1.48 6.31
N SER A 70 14.46 0.75 7.43
CA SER A 70 14.51 1.32 8.78
C SER A 70 13.26 2.12 9.19
N ASP A 71 12.17 2.03 8.42
CA ASP A 71 10.91 2.68 8.75
C ASP A 71 9.89 1.71 9.35
N ASP A 72 9.17 2.18 10.37
CA ASP A 72 7.95 1.57 10.88
C ASP A 72 6.70 2.27 10.34
N HIS A 73 5.52 1.82 10.79
CA HIS A 73 4.22 2.29 10.33
C HIS A 73 3.99 3.80 10.54
N PHE A 74 4.66 4.39 11.54
CA PHE A 74 4.57 5.80 11.86
C PHE A 74 5.74 6.58 11.29
N SER A 75 6.97 6.06 11.39
CA SER A 75 8.18 6.77 10.99
C SER A 75 8.24 7.01 9.48
N ILE A 76 7.67 6.11 8.66
CA ILE A 76 7.62 6.28 7.21
C ILE A 76 7.05 7.64 6.80
N ARG A 77 6.05 8.15 7.53
CA ARG A 77 5.45 9.47 7.26
C ARG A 77 6.38 10.63 7.56
N THR A 78 7.35 10.45 8.45
CA THR A 78 8.35 11.48 8.76
C THR A 78 9.32 11.70 7.61
N GLY A 79 9.41 10.76 6.65
CA GLY A 79 10.08 10.99 5.37
C GLY A 79 9.60 12.24 4.65
N PHE A 80 8.33 12.65 4.82
CA PHE A 80 7.82 13.89 4.21
C PHE A 80 8.35 15.20 4.84
N VAL A 81 9.04 15.12 5.98
CA VAL A 81 9.66 16.28 6.64
C VAL A 81 11.02 16.60 6.01
N ASP A 82 11.70 15.60 5.46
CA ASP A 82 12.97 15.74 4.76
C ASP A 82 12.75 15.72 3.23
N PRO A 83 12.96 16.85 2.52
CA PRO A 83 12.82 16.90 1.07
C PRO A 83 13.70 15.91 0.32
N ASP A 84 14.84 15.52 0.90
CA ASP A 84 15.80 14.61 0.29
C ASP A 84 15.55 13.14 0.66
N SER A 85 14.48 12.86 1.42
CA SER A 85 14.17 11.49 1.84
C SER A 85 13.83 10.58 0.65
N PRO A 86 14.04 9.26 0.77
CA PRO A 86 13.62 8.31 -0.25
C PRO A 86 12.11 8.41 -0.57
N LEU A 87 11.26 8.69 0.41
CA LEU A 87 9.82 8.81 0.20
C LEU A 87 9.46 10.08 -0.60
N CYS A 88 10.03 11.23 -0.23
CA CYS A 88 9.83 12.48 -0.96
C CYS A 88 10.25 12.37 -2.42
N ASN A 89 11.45 11.85 -2.67
CA ASN A 89 11.97 11.68 -4.03
C ASN A 89 11.06 10.79 -4.89
N GLU A 90 10.56 9.69 -4.34
CA GLU A 90 9.64 8.78 -5.05
C GLU A 90 8.30 9.46 -5.40
N VAL A 91 7.77 10.29 -4.50
CA VAL A 91 6.54 11.05 -4.76
C VAL A 91 6.76 12.15 -5.78
N ILE A 92 7.88 12.89 -5.71
CA ILE A 92 8.24 13.90 -6.71
C ILE A 92 8.39 13.26 -8.10
N ASP A 93 9.07 12.12 -8.18
CA ASP A 93 9.21 11.35 -9.41
C ASP A 93 7.86 10.95 -9.99
N LEU A 94 6.93 10.48 -9.15
CA LEU A 94 5.57 10.11 -9.56
C LEU A 94 4.78 11.31 -10.10
N MET A 95 4.97 12.50 -9.54
CA MET A 95 4.30 13.72 -9.99
C MET A 95 4.91 14.31 -11.27
N SER A 96 6.21 14.09 -11.49
CA SER A 96 6.98 14.68 -12.59
C SER A 96 6.87 13.91 -13.92
N ARG A 97 6.31 12.69 -13.90
CA ARG A 97 6.17 11.79 -15.07
C ARG A 97 4.90 12.03 -15.90
N ASN A 98 4.29 13.21 -15.79
CA ASN A 98 3.12 13.62 -16.60
C ASN A 98 3.53 14.28 -17.92
#